data_AF-A0A1X0T2D9-F1
#
_entry.id   AF-A0A1X0T2D9-F1
#
_cell.length_a   1.000
_cell.length_b   1.000
_cell.length_c   1.000
_cell.angle_alpha   90.00
_cell.angle_beta   90.00
_cell.angle_gamma   90.00
#
_symmetry.space_group_name_H-M   'P 1'
#
loop_
_entity.id
_entity.type
_entity.pdbx_description
1 polymer ?
#
loop_
_entity_poly.entity_id
_entity_poly.type
_entity_poly.pdbx_seq_one_letter_code
_entity_poly.pdbx_strand_id
1 'polypeptide(L)'
;MIPAIGSSLPRVELAPTGNVGAAGASRVGEVGGQNFGAVLTQLATDAVSTMKTAEATSIKGVSGEASTQAVVEAVMDAERTLQTAIAVRDKAVAAYLELSRMAI
;
A
#
# COMPACT_ATOMS: atom_id res chain seq x y z
N MET A 1 35.50 -50.31 22.42
CA MET A 1 34.06 -50.51 22.19
C MET A 1 33.43 -49.13 22.04
N ILE A 2 32.99 -48.79 20.83
CA ILE A 2 32.60 -47.45 20.38
C ILE A 2 31.06 -47.42 20.27
N PRO A 3 30.34 -46.42 20.82
CA PRO A 3 28.90 -46.28 20.59
C PRO A 3 28.63 -45.71 19.19
N ALA A 4 27.74 -46.37 18.45
CA ALA A 4 27.28 -45.94 17.14
C ALA A 4 26.35 -44.72 17.27
N ILE A 5 26.75 -43.64 16.60
CA ILE A 5 25.98 -42.42 16.39
C ILE A 5 24.95 -42.74 15.30
N GLY A 6 23.76 -43.16 15.70
CA GLY A 6 22.64 -43.47 14.80
C GLY A 6 21.68 -42.30 14.66
N SER A 7 21.95 -41.44 13.66
CA SER A 7 20.96 -40.81 12.78
C SER A 7 19.69 -40.23 13.43
N SER A 8 19.82 -38.98 13.90
CA SER A 8 18.75 -37.99 13.88
C SER A 8 18.27 -37.76 12.44
N LEU A 9 17.06 -38.23 12.10
CA LEU A 9 16.36 -37.77 10.92
C LEU A 9 15.39 -36.65 11.35
N PRO A 10 15.51 -35.43 10.80
CA PRO A 10 14.47 -34.43 10.95
C PRO A 10 13.25 -34.92 10.16
N ARG A 11 12.13 -35.07 10.87
CA ARG A 11 10.82 -35.34 10.27
C ARG A 11 10.47 -34.15 9.37
N VAL A 12 10.53 -34.36 8.06
CA VAL A 12 10.01 -33.40 7.08
C VAL A 12 8.49 -33.38 7.24
N GLU A 13 7.99 -32.32 7.86
CA GLU A 13 6.57 -31.98 7.91
C GLU A 13 6.14 -31.52 6.51
N LEU A 14 5.30 -32.31 5.82
CA LEU A 14 4.70 -31.92 4.56
C LEU A 14 3.64 -30.85 4.82
N ALA A 15 3.96 -29.60 4.49
CA ALA A 15 2.98 -28.54 4.36
C ALA A 15 2.01 -28.86 3.19
N PRO A 16 0.69 -28.70 3.35
CA PRO A 16 -0.25 -28.87 2.25
C PRO A 16 -0.17 -27.68 1.30
N THR A 17 0.59 -27.83 0.22
CA THR A 17 0.49 -26.98 -0.98
C THR A 17 -0.67 -27.50 -1.83
N GLY A 18 -1.74 -26.71 -1.98
CA GLY A 18 -2.74 -27.02 -3.00
C GLY A 18 -4.11 -26.39 -2.78
N ASN A 19 -4.23 -25.09 -3.03
CA ASN A 19 -5.49 -24.53 -3.53
C ASN A 19 -5.19 -23.52 -4.64
N VAL A 20 -4.65 -24.04 -5.74
CA VAL A 20 -4.59 -23.36 -7.04
C VAL A 20 -5.78 -23.89 -7.83
N GLY A 21 -6.80 -23.07 -8.02
CA GLY A 21 -7.91 -23.39 -8.94
C GLY A 21 -9.26 -22.80 -8.55
N ALA A 22 -9.59 -21.67 -9.18
CA ALA A 22 -10.95 -21.28 -9.58
C ALA A 22 -12.06 -21.28 -8.51
N ALA A 23 -12.20 -20.13 -7.84
CA ALA A 23 -13.53 -19.57 -7.58
C ALA A 23 -13.62 -18.22 -8.33
N GLY A 24 -13.97 -18.31 -9.61
CA GLY A 24 -14.51 -17.18 -10.33
C GLY A 24 -15.84 -16.75 -9.70
N ALA A 25 -16.12 -15.46 -9.83
CA ALA A 25 -17.41 -14.82 -9.60
C ALA A 25 -17.99 -14.97 -8.18
N SER A 26 -17.74 -13.96 -7.34
CA SER A 26 -18.81 -13.12 -6.75
C SER A 26 -18.27 -12.35 -5.55
N ARG A 27 -17.84 -11.10 -5.78
CA ARG A 27 -18.06 -9.95 -4.88
C ARG A 27 -18.20 -8.66 -5.70
N VAL A 28 -18.94 -8.72 -6.81
CA VAL A 28 -19.63 -7.52 -7.31
C VAL A 28 -20.92 -7.47 -6.50
N GLY A 29 -20.80 -6.92 -5.29
CA GLY A 29 -21.86 -7.05 -4.29
C GLY A 29 -21.49 -6.39 -2.98
N GLU A 30 -21.04 -5.14 -3.03
CA GLU A 30 -21.33 -4.14 -2.00
C GLU A 30 -21.19 -2.74 -2.62
N VAL A 31 -22.05 -2.43 -3.59
CA VAL A 31 -22.35 -1.03 -3.95
C VAL A 31 -23.28 -0.50 -2.85
N GLY A 32 -22.70 -0.29 -1.67
CA GLY A 32 -23.44 0.07 -0.46
C GLY A 32 -22.53 0.06 0.75
N GLY A 33 -21.60 1.02 0.86
CA GLY A 33 -20.83 1.14 2.11
C GLY A 33 -19.63 2.07 2.10
N GLN A 34 -19.11 2.49 0.95
CA GLN A 34 -18.05 3.49 0.89
C GLN A 34 -18.49 4.68 0.04
N ASN A 35 -18.86 5.76 0.72
CA ASN A 35 -19.06 7.05 0.07
C ASN A 35 -17.78 7.41 -0.70
N PHE A 36 -17.89 7.84 -1.96
CA PHE A 36 -16.74 8.35 -2.73
C PHE A 36 -15.95 9.40 -1.94
N GLY A 37 -16.66 10.24 -1.18
CA GLY A 37 -16.03 11.20 -0.27
C GLY A 37 -15.17 10.53 0.81
N ALA A 38 -15.60 9.40 1.38
CA ALA A 38 -14.82 8.67 2.39
C ALA A 38 -13.54 8.07 1.80
N VAL A 39 -13.61 7.52 0.58
CA VAL A 39 -12.44 7.00 -0.14
C VAL A 39 -11.47 8.14 -0.47
N LEU A 40 -11.98 9.30 -0.88
CA LEU A 40 -11.15 10.48 -1.16
C LEU A 40 -10.49 11.03 0.11
N THR A 41 -11.22 11.08 1.22
CA THR A 41 -10.67 11.46 2.53
C THR A 41 -9.56 10.51 2.96
N GLN A 42 -9.79 9.20 2.84
CA GLN A 42 -8.78 8.19 3.17
C GLN A 42 -7.51 8.36 2.31
N LEU A 43 -7.67 8.51 1.00
CA LEU A 43 -6.55 8.75 0.08
C LEU A 43 -5.77 10.02 0.45
N ALA A 44 -6.46 11.10 0.81
CA ALA A 44 -5.81 12.34 1.23
C ALA A 44 -5.04 12.16 2.54
N THR A 45 -5.61 11.44 3.53
CA THR A 45 -4.94 11.11 4.79
C THR A 45 -3.69 10.27 4.54
N ASP A 46 -3.78 9.26 3.68
CA ASP A 46 -2.67 8.38 3.34
C ASP A 46 -1.54 9.16 2.64
N ALA A 47 -1.88 10.06 1.72
CA ALA A 47 -0.91 10.92 1.05
C ALA A 47 -0.12 11.80 2.04
N VAL A 48 -0.81 12.44 2.99
CA VAL A 48 -0.18 13.24 4.04
C VAL A 48 0.70 12.38 4.95
N SER A 49 0.23 11.18 5.31
CA SER A 49 0.97 10.24 6.14
C SER A 49 2.28 9.79 5.49
N THR A 50 2.23 9.44 4.19
CA THR A 50 3.41 9.04 3.42
C THR A 50 4.40 10.20 3.30
N MET A 51 3.93 11.42 3.03
CA MET A 51 4.79 12.60 3.02
C MET A 51 5.50 12.83 4.36
N LYS A 52 4.75 12.77 5.46
CA LYS A 52 5.30 12.93 6.81
C LYS A 52 6.32 11.85 7.15
N THR A 53 6.10 10.63 6.66
CA THR A 53 7.04 9.52 6.81
C THR A 53 8.32 9.77 6.03
N ALA A 54 8.23 10.28 4.81
CA ALA A 54 9.39 10.66 4.01
C ALA A 54 10.20 11.79 4.66
N GLU A 55 9.53 12.80 5.22
CA GLU A 55 10.18 13.87 5.98
C GLU A 55 10.89 13.33 7.23
N ALA A 56 10.23 12.47 8.02
CA ALA A 56 10.82 11.87 9.21
C ALA A 56 12.05 11.01 8.86
N THR A 57 11.98 10.23 7.79
CA THR A 57 13.11 9.43 7.29
C THR A 57 14.23 10.32 6.77
N SER A 58 13.91 11.43 6.10
CA SER A 58 14.90 12.43 5.65
C SER A 58 15.64 13.08 6.82
N ILE A 59 14.93 13.42 7.91
CA ILE A 59 15.53 13.94 9.14
C ILE A 59 16.49 12.92 9.75
N LYS A 60 16.08 11.65 9.82
CA LYS A 60 16.95 10.55 10.27
C LYS A 60 18.16 10.35 9.37
N GLY A 61 18.01 10.59 8.07
CA GLY A 61 19.12 10.55 7.13
C GLY A 61 20.18 11.61 7.43
N VAL A 62 19.75 12.83 7.77
CA VAL A 62 20.65 13.92 8.17
C VAL A 62 21.31 13.65 9.52
N SER A 63 20.64 12.98 10.46
CA SER A 63 21.23 12.58 11.74
C SER A 63 22.11 11.32 11.66
N GLY A 64 22.20 10.68 10.49
CA GLY A 64 22.95 9.44 10.28
C GLY A 64 22.26 8.17 10.78
N GLU A 65 21.00 8.27 11.20
CA GLU A 65 20.17 7.16 11.70
C GLU A 65 19.44 6.40 10.59
N ALA A 66 19.37 6.96 9.37
CA ALA A 66 18.84 6.30 8.18
C ALA A 66 19.84 6.36 7.02
N SER A 67 19.89 5.31 6.19
CA SER A 67 20.77 5.30 5.01
C SER A 67 20.25 6.27 3.95
N THR A 68 21.17 6.79 3.13
CA THR A 68 20.81 7.64 1.98
C THR A 68 19.87 6.93 1.01
N GLN A 69 20.00 5.61 0.87
CA GLN A 69 19.08 4.79 0.07
C GLN A 69 17.66 4.79 0.64
N ALA A 70 17.51 4.63 1.96
CA ALA A 70 16.20 4.65 2.62
C ALA A 70 15.52 6.02 2.51
N VAL A 71 16.29 7.11 2.56
CA VAL A 71 15.77 8.46 2.33
C VAL A 71 15.22 8.60 0.90
N VAL A 72 15.99 8.18 -0.10
CA VAL A 72 15.57 8.26 -1.51
C VAL A 72 14.33 7.40 -1.76
N GLU A 73 14.29 6.18 -1.22
CA GLU A 73 13.12 5.30 -1.33
C GLU A 73 11.86 5.95 -0.74
N ALA A 74 11.95 6.48 0.48
CA ALA A 74 10.83 7.15 1.13
C ALA A 74 10.36 8.39 0.35
N VAL A 75 11.27 9.17 -0.22
CA VAL A 75 10.94 10.33 -1.05
C VAL A 75 10.25 9.91 -2.35
N MET A 76 10.76 8.87 -3.03
CA MET A 76 10.16 8.35 -4.27
C MET A 76 8.75 7.79 -4.03
N ASP A 77 8.52 7.14 -2.90
CA ASP A 77 7.19 6.63 -2.52
C ASP A 77 6.21 7.76 -2.18
N ALA A 78 6.68 8.81 -1.51
CA ALA A 78 5.89 10.02 -1.30
C ALA A 78 5.54 10.71 -2.62
N GLU A 79 6.48 10.78 -3.58
CA GLU A 79 6.24 11.38 -4.89
C GLU A 79 5.17 10.62 -5.68
N ARG A 80 5.26 9.29 -5.74
CA ARG A 80 4.24 8.44 -6.41
C ARG A 80 2.86 8.61 -5.80
N THR A 81 2.80 8.67 -4.48
CA THR A 81 1.55 8.88 -3.73
C THR A 81 0.97 10.26 -4.03
N LEU A 82 1.81 11.29 -4.03
CA LEU A 82 1.43 12.66 -4.36
C LEU A 82 0.90 12.78 -5.79
N GLN A 83 1.57 12.18 -6.77
CA GLN A 83 1.12 12.17 -8.17
C GLN A 83 -0.27 11.54 -8.31
N THR A 84 -0.52 10.45 -7.58
CA THR A 84 -1.83 9.79 -7.56
C THR A 84 -2.89 10.70 -6.91
N ALA A 85 -2.59 11.31 -5.78
CA ALA A 85 -3.49 12.24 -5.11
C ALA A 85 -3.84 13.46 -5.99
N ILE A 86 -2.86 14.00 -6.73
CA ILE A 86 -3.09 15.10 -7.68
C ILE A 86 -4.00 14.66 -8.82
N ALA A 87 -3.78 13.48 -9.41
CA ALA A 87 -4.64 12.96 -10.48
C ALA A 87 -6.11 12.82 -10.03
N VAL A 88 -6.33 12.33 -8.80
CA VAL A 88 -7.67 12.22 -8.22
C VAL A 88 -8.27 13.60 -7.93
N ARG A 89 -7.48 14.53 -7.40
CA ARG A 89 -7.89 15.94 -7.20
C ARG A 89 -8.36 16.56 -8.51
N ASP A 90 -7.60 16.40 -9.59
CA ASP A 90 -7.92 16.99 -10.89
C ASP A 90 -9.22 16.43 -11.45
N LYS A 91 -9.48 15.12 -11.27
CA LYS A 91 -10.75 14.49 -11.65
C LYS A 91 -11.93 14.95 -10.81
N ALA A 92 -11.74 15.11 -9.50
CA ALA A 92 -12.78 15.63 -8.61
C ALA A 92 -13.16 17.09 -8.98
N VAL A 93 -12.15 17.93 -9.27
CA VAL A 93 -12.37 19.31 -9.74
C VAL A 93 -13.07 19.33 -11.10
N ALA A 94 -12.65 18.49 -12.05
CA ALA A 94 -13.29 18.40 -13.35
C ALA A 94 -14.77 17.99 -13.25
N ALA A 95 -15.09 17.00 -12.42
CA ALA A 95 -16.46 16.57 -12.17
C ALA A 95 -17.32 17.69 -11.54
N TYR A 96 -16.75 18.46 -10.61
CA TYR A 96 -17.42 19.64 -10.04
C TYR A 96 -17.70 20.71 -11.10
N LEU A 97 -16.70 21.05 -11.93
CA LEU A 97 -16.85 22.03 -12.99
C LEU A 97 -17.89 21.59 -14.05
N GLU A 98 -17.94 20.30 -14.38
CA GLU A 98 -18.94 19.76 -15.29
C GLU A 98 -20.35 19.84 -14.72
N LEU A 99 -20.54 19.43 -13.46
CA LEU A 99 -21.82 19.59 -12.76
C LEU A 99 -22.24 21.06 -12.70
N SER A 100 -21.29 21.98 -12.45
CA SER A 100 -21.56 23.41 -12.39
C SER A 100 -21.96 24.01 -13.74
N ARG A 101 -21.50 23.43 -14.86
CA ARG A 101 -21.90 23.84 -16.21
C ARG A 101 -23.25 23.26 -16.64
N MET A 102 -23.71 22.20 -15.99
CA MET A 102 -25.02 21.58 -16.23
C MET A 102 -26.11 22.10 -15.28
N ALA A 103 -25.72 22.64 -14.12
CA ALA A 103 -26.62 23.25 -13.15
C ALA A 103 -26.97 24.70 -13.55
N ILE A 104 -28.21 24.84 -14.04
CA ILE A 104 -28.98 26.05 -14.39
C ILE A 104 -28.41 26.99 -15.47
#